data_AF-A0A7W9CLV9-F1
#
_entry.id   AF-A0A7W9CLV9-F1
#
_cell.length_a   1.000
_cell.length_b   1.000
_cell.length_c   1.000
_cell.angle_alpha   90.00
_cell.angle_beta   90.00
_cell.angle_gamma   90.00
#
_symmetry.space_group_name_H-M   'P 1'
#
loop_
_entity.id
_entity.type
_entity.pdbx_description
1 polymer ?
#
loop_
_entity_poly.entity_id
_entity_poly.type
_entity_poly.pdbx_seq_one_letter_code
_entity_poly.pdbx_strand_id
1 'polypeptide(L)'
;MRKIFSAVALITVMGFGVVGCGEDPENPGADAEDFGYVAESSLDVPDGGQGGGHSDRYPAVAAMEDDRFWHIIDQSRTVAGRSIDDQTESLTSTLAGLPAPEIAAFDVAFVARQDELYSWDLWGAAYLLMGGCSDDCFTDFRSWVLAQGEDYFEAVRADPQALADGRLENVRQVGEAELLSYAAMDAYIEATGREIFMDYPSHPGLETAAEPTGQEWDEDDEDALRARYPKLKPLPFW
;
A
#
# COMPACT_ATOMS: atom_id res chain seq x y z
N MET A 1 47.58 8.05 0.97
CA MET A 1 46.90 7.38 -0.17
C MET A 1 45.98 6.30 0.40
N ARG A 2 44.69 6.59 0.57
CA ARG A 2 43.68 5.63 1.04
C ARG A 2 42.80 5.24 -0.14
N LYS A 3 42.67 3.93 -0.37
CA LYS A 3 41.90 3.31 -1.46
C LYS A 3 40.42 3.33 -1.09
N ILE A 4 39.59 3.73 -2.04
CA ILE A 4 38.12 3.67 -1.99
C ILE A 4 37.73 2.27 -2.50
N PHE A 5 36.96 1.52 -1.73
CA PHE A 5 36.30 0.30 -2.19
C PHE A 5 34.87 0.67 -2.58
N SER A 6 34.54 0.58 -3.86
CA SER A 6 33.15 0.51 -4.33
C SER A 6 32.65 -0.90 -4.10
N ALA A 7 31.61 -1.05 -3.29
CA ALA A 7 30.79 -2.26 -3.27
C ALA A 7 29.67 -2.07 -4.30
N VAL A 8 29.68 -2.91 -5.33
CA VAL A 8 28.56 -3.08 -6.27
C VAL A 8 27.67 -4.14 -5.64
N ALA A 9 26.46 -3.75 -5.23
CA ALA A 9 25.43 -4.69 -4.81
C ALA A 9 24.81 -5.30 -6.07
N LEU A 10 25.04 -6.60 -6.28
CA LEU A 10 24.28 -7.40 -7.24
C LEU A 10 22.93 -7.72 -6.59
N ILE A 11 21.85 -7.11 -7.06
CA ILE A 11 20.49 -7.53 -6.73
C ILE A 11 20.11 -8.61 -7.74
N THR A 12 19.92 -9.84 -7.24
CA THR A 12 19.34 -10.93 -8.02
C THR A 12 17.84 -10.73 -8.07
N VAL A 13 17.31 -10.29 -9.21
CA VAL A 13 15.87 -10.29 -9.47
C VAL A 13 15.41 -11.74 -9.60
N MET A 14 14.81 -12.28 -8.55
CA MET A 14 13.92 -13.43 -8.69
C MET A 14 12.58 -12.89 -9.18
N GLY A 15 12.29 -13.09 -10.46
CA GLY A 15 11.00 -12.77 -11.03
C GLY A 15 9.91 -13.60 -10.34
N PHE A 16 9.11 -12.95 -9.51
CA PHE A 16 7.77 -13.43 -9.19
C PHE A 16 6.84 -12.97 -10.31
N GLY A 17 6.09 -13.92 -10.86
CA GLY A 17 5.19 -13.69 -11.97
C GLY A 17 4.09 -12.71 -11.58
N VAL A 18 3.97 -11.65 -12.38
CA VAL A 18 2.84 -10.73 -12.37
C VAL A 18 1.58 -11.52 -12.68
N VAL A 19 0.66 -11.65 -11.72
CA VAL A 19 -0.74 -11.97 -12.02
C VAL A 19 -1.41 -10.63 -12.26
N GLY A 20 -1.50 -10.26 -13.54
CA GLY A 20 -2.19 -9.06 -13.98
C GLY A 20 -3.70 -9.23 -13.82
N CYS A 21 -4.38 -8.10 -13.62
CA CYS A 21 -5.83 -7.99 -13.74
C CYS A 21 -6.26 -8.47 -15.14
N GLY A 22 -6.85 -9.66 -15.21
CA GLY A 22 -7.34 -10.28 -16.45
C GLY A 22 -7.57 -11.77 -16.25
N GLU A 23 -8.80 -12.16 -15.95
CA GLU A 23 -9.22 -13.55 -15.94
C GLU A 23 -9.28 -14.09 -17.38
N ASP A 24 -8.57 -15.18 -17.66
CA ASP A 24 -8.83 -16.07 -18.80
C ASP A 24 -9.67 -17.26 -18.30
N PRO A 25 -10.89 -17.49 -18.83
CA PRO A 25 -11.64 -18.69 -18.54
C PRO A 25 -11.13 -19.84 -19.42
N GLU A 26 -11.03 -21.04 -18.84
CA GLU A 26 -10.77 -22.36 -19.46
C GLU A 26 -9.36 -22.96 -19.26
N ASN A 27 -9.20 -23.79 -18.21
CA ASN A 27 -8.47 -25.06 -18.35
C ASN A 27 -8.92 -26.08 -17.27
N PRO A 28 -9.53 -27.23 -17.64
CA PRO A 28 -9.90 -28.26 -16.70
C PRO A 28 -8.76 -29.28 -16.49
N GLY A 29 -8.37 -29.47 -15.22
CA GLY A 29 -7.83 -30.72 -14.70
C GLY A 29 -6.31 -30.95 -14.83
N ALA A 30 -5.64 -31.02 -13.67
CA ALA A 30 -4.54 -31.95 -13.41
C ALA A 30 -4.35 -32.09 -11.89
N ASP A 31 -4.99 -33.12 -11.35
CA ASP A 31 -4.48 -34.11 -10.40
C ASP A 31 -3.72 -33.68 -9.14
N ALA A 32 -4.30 -34.09 -8.01
CA ALA A 32 -3.79 -34.01 -6.67
C ALA A 32 -2.61 -34.98 -6.42
N GLU A 33 -1.50 -34.46 -5.89
CA GLU A 33 -0.44 -35.21 -5.21
C GLU A 33 0.04 -34.32 -4.04
N ASP A 34 -0.48 -34.55 -2.83
CA ASP A 34 0.21 -35.25 -1.74
C ASP A 34 1.52 -34.59 -1.25
N PHE A 35 1.39 -33.66 -0.29
CA PHE A 35 2.42 -33.40 0.71
C PHE A 35 1.76 -33.27 2.08
N GLY A 36 1.69 -34.41 2.77
CA GLY A 36 1.18 -34.52 4.13
C GLY A 36 1.95 -33.66 5.14
N TYR A 37 1.20 -32.81 5.85
CA TYR A 37 1.64 -32.23 7.12
C TYR A 37 1.71 -33.35 8.17
N VAL A 38 2.93 -33.64 8.62
CA VAL A 38 3.18 -34.52 9.77
C VAL A 38 2.73 -33.80 11.04
N ALA A 39 1.68 -34.33 11.66
CA ALA A 39 1.25 -33.93 13.00
C ALA A 39 2.10 -34.62 14.08
N GLU A 40 2.13 -33.96 15.24
CA GLU A 40 2.56 -34.42 16.57
C GLU A 40 4.04 -34.28 16.96
N SER A 41 4.29 -33.31 17.85
CA SER A 41 4.74 -33.68 19.18
C SER A 41 4.22 -32.68 20.23
N SER A 42 3.34 -33.20 21.08
CA SER A 42 2.84 -32.55 22.29
C SER A 42 3.98 -32.20 23.23
N LEU A 43 4.04 -30.94 23.67
CA LEU A 43 4.73 -30.56 24.90
C LEU A 43 3.68 -30.03 25.87
N ASP A 44 3.53 -30.77 26.96
CA ASP A 44 2.71 -30.46 28.12
C ASP A 44 2.97 -29.05 28.64
N VAL A 45 1.93 -28.22 28.68
CA VAL A 45 1.92 -26.96 29.44
C VAL A 45 1.16 -27.20 30.74
N PRO A 46 1.78 -27.04 31.93
CA PRO A 46 1.05 -27.12 33.18
C PRO A 46 0.18 -25.89 33.37
N ASP A 47 -1.07 -26.13 33.73
CA ASP A 47 -2.06 -25.15 34.19
C ASP A 47 -1.61 -24.52 35.52
N GLY A 48 -1.66 -23.19 35.59
CA GLY A 48 -1.58 -22.44 36.83
C GLY A 48 -0.76 -21.15 36.76
N GLY A 49 -1.47 -20.01 36.70
CA GLY A 49 -0.91 -18.75 37.19
C GLY A 49 -1.29 -17.52 36.38
N GLN A 50 -2.03 -16.61 37.04
CA GLN A 50 -2.36 -15.26 36.57
C GLN A 50 -1.12 -14.51 36.06
N GLY A 51 -1.23 -13.90 34.88
CA GLY A 51 -0.22 -12.99 34.34
C GLY A 51 -0.89 -11.91 33.50
N GLY A 52 -1.21 -10.77 34.13
CA GLY A 52 -1.44 -9.55 33.37
C GLY A 52 -0.12 -9.09 32.74
N GLY A 53 -0.13 -8.72 31.46
CA GLY A 53 0.98 -8.01 30.84
C GLY A 53 1.20 -8.34 29.36
N HIS A 54 0.91 -7.37 28.48
CA HIS A 54 1.77 -7.09 27.33
C HIS A 54 1.62 -5.71 26.67
N SER A 55 0.74 -4.80 27.15
CA SER A 55 0.61 -3.47 26.53
C SER A 55 1.78 -2.52 26.84
N ASP A 56 2.51 -2.72 27.95
CA ASP A 56 3.58 -1.80 28.40
C ASP A 56 4.96 -2.07 27.76
N ARG A 57 5.10 -3.13 26.95
CA ARG A 57 6.43 -3.57 26.46
C ARG A 57 6.84 -2.94 25.13
N TYR A 58 5.90 -2.38 24.38
CA TYR A 58 6.15 -1.81 23.08
C TYR A 58 5.62 -0.37 23.01
N PRO A 59 6.42 0.59 22.51
CA PRO A 59 5.95 1.96 22.39
C PRO A 59 4.82 2.04 21.36
N ALA A 60 3.73 2.70 21.73
CA ALA A 60 2.74 3.14 20.75
C ALA A 60 3.39 4.18 19.82
N VAL A 61 3.20 4.04 18.51
CA VAL A 61 3.68 4.98 17.52
C VAL A 61 2.53 5.90 17.14
N ALA A 62 2.68 7.19 17.39
CA ALA A 62 1.74 8.19 16.89
C ALA A 62 2.00 8.44 15.40
N ALA A 63 0.94 8.74 14.65
CA ALA A 63 1.06 9.19 13.27
C ALA A 63 1.96 10.43 13.18
N MET A 64 2.76 10.50 12.13
CA MET A 64 3.50 11.69 11.77
C MET A 64 2.53 12.86 11.51
N GLU A 65 2.94 14.07 11.93
CA GLU A 65 2.17 15.29 11.69
C GLU A 65 1.96 15.56 10.19
N ASP A 66 0.77 16.04 9.83
CA ASP A 66 0.31 16.24 8.45
C ASP A 66 1.31 17.00 7.58
N ASP A 67 1.73 18.20 8.01
CA ASP A 67 2.68 19.04 7.27
C ASP A 67 3.99 18.29 6.95
N ARG A 68 4.45 17.43 7.87
CA ARG A 68 5.69 16.68 7.72
C ARG A 68 5.50 15.49 6.79
N PHE A 69 4.41 14.77 6.92
CA PHE A 69 4.04 13.66 6.03
C PHE A 69 3.95 14.14 4.58
N TRP A 70 3.17 15.19 4.33
CA TRP A 70 2.98 15.73 2.99
C TRP A 70 4.24 16.34 2.41
N HIS A 71 5.09 16.95 3.24
CA HIS A 71 6.40 17.42 2.79
C HIS A 71 7.27 16.26 2.25
N ILE A 72 7.32 15.11 2.92
CA ILE A 72 8.10 13.95 2.48
C ILE A 72 7.55 13.38 1.17
N ILE A 73 6.22 13.26 1.03
CA ILE A 73 5.56 12.82 -0.21
C ILE A 73 5.86 13.78 -1.38
N ASP A 74 5.78 15.09 -1.14
CA ASP A 74 6.05 16.09 -2.18
C ASP A 74 7.52 16.10 -2.61
N GLN A 75 8.44 15.90 -1.67
CA GLN A 75 9.86 15.76 -1.95
C GLN A 75 10.15 14.55 -2.85
N SER A 76 9.59 13.37 -2.54
CA SER A 76 9.80 12.17 -3.35
C SER A 76 9.21 12.34 -4.76
N ARG A 77 8.00 12.90 -4.85
CA ARG A 77 7.33 13.20 -6.12
C ARG A 77 8.14 14.16 -6.99
N THR A 78 8.70 15.22 -6.41
CA THR A 78 9.45 16.24 -7.15
C THR A 78 10.71 15.67 -7.80
N VAL A 79 11.36 14.70 -7.15
CA VAL A 79 12.54 14.01 -7.68
C VAL A 79 12.17 13.07 -8.82
N ALA A 80 11.07 12.34 -8.68
CA ALA A 80 10.62 11.30 -9.62
C ALA A 80 9.83 11.81 -10.83
N GLY A 81 9.30 13.02 -10.77
CA GLY A 81 8.41 13.55 -11.79
C GLY A 81 7.08 12.82 -11.83
N ARG A 82 6.88 11.93 -12.83
CA ARG A 82 5.62 11.16 -13.02
C ARG A 82 5.81 9.64 -12.91
N SER A 83 7.03 9.18 -12.65
CA SER A 83 7.35 7.77 -12.49
C SER A 83 7.05 7.34 -11.06
N ILE A 84 6.15 6.35 -10.90
CA ILE A 84 5.80 5.83 -9.57
C ILE A 84 6.96 5.02 -9.01
N ASP A 85 7.63 4.22 -9.84
CA ASP A 85 8.84 3.48 -9.48
C ASP A 85 9.93 4.42 -8.92
N ASP A 86 10.26 5.51 -9.64
CA ASP A 86 11.26 6.48 -9.18
C ASP A 86 10.81 7.21 -7.89
N GLN A 87 9.50 7.42 -7.72
CA GLN A 87 8.95 8.05 -6.53
C GLN A 87 9.08 7.15 -5.32
N THR A 88 8.80 5.85 -5.48
CA THR A 88 9.00 4.84 -4.45
C THR A 88 10.47 4.80 -4.02
N GLU A 89 11.42 4.71 -4.97
CA GLU A 89 12.85 4.72 -4.65
C GLU A 89 13.26 6.00 -3.89
N SER A 90 12.80 7.16 -4.36
CA SER A 90 13.09 8.44 -3.69
C SER A 90 12.46 8.54 -2.31
N LEU A 91 11.26 7.99 -2.12
CA LEU A 91 10.55 7.97 -0.84
C LEU A 91 11.28 7.08 0.15
N THR A 92 11.59 5.84 -0.23
CA THR A 92 12.34 4.88 0.60
C THR A 92 13.69 5.46 1.01
N SER A 93 14.45 6.02 0.06
CA SER A 93 15.75 6.65 0.36
C SER A 93 15.64 7.84 1.33
N THR A 94 14.58 8.65 1.19
CA THR A 94 14.33 9.79 2.09
C THR A 94 14.00 9.29 3.50
N LEU A 95 13.14 8.28 3.61
CA LEU A 95 12.74 7.69 4.88
C LEU A 95 13.90 6.99 5.59
N ALA A 96 14.76 6.26 4.85
CA ALA A 96 15.91 5.55 5.41
C ALA A 96 16.93 6.50 6.07
N GLY A 97 16.89 7.79 5.72
CA GLY A 97 17.69 8.85 6.36
C GLY A 97 17.12 9.39 7.68
N LEU A 98 15.91 8.99 8.07
CA LEU A 98 15.23 9.45 9.28
C LEU A 98 15.52 8.54 10.49
N PRO A 99 15.33 9.04 11.74
CA PRO A 99 15.31 8.18 12.91
C PRO A 99 14.22 7.09 12.81
N ALA A 100 14.51 5.88 13.26
CA ALA A 100 13.58 4.74 13.18
C ALA A 100 12.15 5.04 13.71
N PRO A 101 11.95 5.77 14.84
CA PRO A 101 10.61 6.14 15.27
C PRO A 101 9.85 7.08 14.30
N GLU A 102 10.56 7.92 13.55
CA GLU A 102 9.95 8.78 12.53
C GLU A 102 9.54 7.99 11.29
N ILE A 103 10.30 6.96 10.90
CA ILE A 103 9.93 6.04 9.81
C ILE A 103 8.64 5.31 10.17
N ALA A 104 8.56 4.78 11.40
CA ALA A 104 7.33 4.14 11.88
C ALA A 104 6.15 5.11 11.97
N ALA A 105 6.39 6.36 12.41
CA ALA A 105 5.34 7.38 12.43
C ALA A 105 4.83 7.73 11.03
N PHE A 106 5.71 7.70 10.02
CA PHE A 106 5.32 7.87 8.62
C PHE A 106 4.43 6.72 8.14
N ASP A 107 4.79 5.46 8.45
CA ASP A 107 3.98 4.29 8.08
C ASP A 107 2.55 4.38 8.66
N VAL A 108 2.44 4.71 9.96
CA VAL A 108 1.14 4.95 10.61
C VAL A 108 0.36 6.07 9.93
N ALA A 109 1.01 7.17 9.56
CA ALA A 109 0.34 8.27 8.86
C ALA A 109 -0.12 7.84 7.45
N PHE A 110 0.71 7.10 6.71
CA PHE A 110 0.37 6.62 5.36
C PHE A 110 -0.88 5.75 5.39
N VAL A 111 -0.95 4.78 6.31
CA VAL A 111 -2.13 3.93 6.48
C VAL A 111 -3.36 4.74 6.88
N ALA A 112 -3.22 5.69 7.82
CA ALA A 112 -4.34 6.55 8.19
C ALA A 112 -4.92 7.32 6.99
N ARG A 113 -4.09 7.78 6.04
CA ARG A 113 -4.59 8.44 4.81
C ARG A 113 -5.22 7.46 3.84
N GLN A 114 -4.73 6.23 3.77
CA GLN A 114 -5.41 5.19 2.98
C GLN A 114 -6.81 4.90 3.52
N ASP A 115 -6.99 4.88 4.85
CA ASP A 115 -8.29 4.70 5.49
C ASP A 115 -9.23 5.88 5.24
N GLU A 116 -8.72 7.10 5.21
CA GLU A 116 -9.50 8.31 4.86
C GLU A 116 -10.05 8.28 3.42
N LEU A 117 -9.43 7.51 2.52
CA LEU A 117 -9.90 7.28 1.16
C LEU A 117 -10.80 6.04 1.03
N TYR A 118 -10.94 5.23 2.09
CA TYR A 118 -11.65 3.96 2.04
C TYR A 118 -13.17 4.19 2.04
N SER A 119 -13.72 4.40 0.85
CA SER A 119 -15.13 4.68 0.61
C SER A 119 -15.64 3.96 -0.63
N TRP A 120 -16.91 3.55 -0.58
CA TRP A 120 -17.61 2.97 -1.73
C TRP A 120 -17.68 3.93 -2.92
N ASP A 121 -17.75 5.23 -2.64
CA ASP A 121 -17.78 6.27 -3.66
C ASP A 121 -16.48 6.28 -4.47
N LEU A 122 -15.33 6.34 -3.79
CA LEU A 122 -14.04 6.33 -4.47
C LEU A 122 -13.76 4.98 -5.13
N TRP A 123 -14.17 3.87 -4.50
CA TRP A 123 -14.01 2.54 -5.08
C TRP A 123 -14.79 2.41 -6.39
N GLY A 124 -16.05 2.86 -6.43
CA GLY A 124 -16.83 2.83 -7.67
C GLY A 124 -16.21 3.68 -8.79
N ALA A 125 -15.59 4.80 -8.44
CA ALA A 125 -14.83 5.61 -9.40
C ALA A 125 -13.58 4.88 -9.92
N ALA A 126 -12.83 4.23 -9.02
CA ALA A 126 -11.67 3.42 -9.35
C ALA A 126 -12.05 2.24 -10.26
N TYR A 127 -13.12 1.51 -9.91
CA TYR A 127 -13.68 0.40 -10.68
C TYR A 127 -14.03 0.85 -12.12
N LEU A 128 -14.69 2.00 -12.27
CA LEU A 128 -15.04 2.52 -13.59
C LEU A 128 -13.81 2.93 -14.42
N LEU A 129 -12.79 3.53 -13.79
CA LEU A 129 -11.56 3.91 -14.47
C LEU A 129 -10.75 2.69 -14.92
N MET A 130 -10.72 1.63 -14.12
CA MET A 130 -9.88 0.46 -14.37
C MET A 130 -10.61 -0.69 -15.08
N GLY A 131 -11.94 -0.62 -15.21
CA GLY A 131 -12.74 -1.69 -15.79
C GLY A 131 -12.88 -2.90 -14.86
N GLY A 132 -13.01 -2.62 -13.56
CA GLY A 132 -12.91 -3.59 -12.46
C GLY A 132 -11.88 -3.14 -11.43
N CYS A 133 -12.08 -3.47 -10.14
CA CYS A 133 -11.07 -3.27 -9.11
C CYS A 133 -11.38 -4.08 -7.86
N SER A 134 -10.53 -5.05 -7.53
CA SER A 134 -10.56 -5.80 -6.27
C SER A 134 -10.07 -4.95 -5.09
N ASP A 135 -10.16 -5.50 -3.87
CA ASP A 135 -9.66 -4.89 -2.63
C ASP A 135 -8.16 -4.53 -2.72
N ASP A 136 -7.34 -5.43 -3.29
CA ASP A 136 -5.91 -5.20 -3.51
C ASP A 136 -5.69 -4.07 -4.51
N CYS A 137 -6.37 -4.12 -5.66
CA CYS A 137 -6.37 -3.05 -6.65
C CYS A 137 -6.77 -1.70 -6.02
N PHE A 138 -7.75 -1.69 -5.12
CA PHE A 138 -8.22 -0.46 -4.50
C PHE A 138 -7.24 0.07 -3.45
N THR A 139 -6.48 -0.81 -2.81
CA THR A 139 -5.36 -0.43 -1.93
C THR A 139 -4.24 0.24 -2.72
N ASP A 140 -3.86 -0.34 -3.86
CA ASP A 140 -2.86 0.23 -4.77
C ASP A 140 -3.34 1.58 -5.34
N PHE A 141 -4.62 1.66 -5.70
CA PHE A 141 -5.23 2.89 -6.20
C PHE A 141 -5.18 4.02 -5.17
N ARG A 142 -5.48 3.73 -3.90
CA ARG A 142 -5.37 4.71 -2.81
C ARG A 142 -3.92 5.14 -2.61
N SER A 143 -2.97 4.20 -2.62
CA SER A 143 -1.53 4.50 -2.57
C SER A 143 -1.10 5.43 -3.72
N TRP A 144 -1.63 5.21 -4.93
CA TRP A 144 -1.39 6.08 -6.08
C TRP A 144 -1.92 7.51 -5.87
N VAL A 145 -3.14 7.65 -5.33
CA VAL A 145 -3.74 8.96 -4.99
C VAL A 145 -2.87 9.70 -3.97
N LEU A 146 -2.39 9.02 -2.93
CA LEU A 146 -1.49 9.59 -1.91
C LEU A 146 -0.20 10.10 -2.54
N ALA A 147 0.39 9.34 -3.47
CA ALA A 147 1.61 9.75 -4.19
C ALA A 147 1.46 11.05 -4.99
N GLN A 148 0.23 11.44 -5.35
CA GLN A 148 -0.04 12.70 -6.04
C GLN A 148 -0.06 13.93 -5.10
N GLY A 149 0.24 13.75 -3.81
CA GLY A 149 0.37 14.82 -2.82
C GLY A 149 -0.96 15.38 -2.30
N GLU A 150 -0.85 16.22 -1.27
CA GLU A 150 -1.97 16.70 -0.44
C GLU A 150 -3.12 17.31 -1.24
N ASP A 151 -2.84 18.27 -2.12
CA ASP A 151 -3.88 18.95 -2.89
C ASP A 151 -4.74 17.99 -3.72
N TYR A 152 -4.12 16.92 -4.26
CA TYR A 152 -4.83 15.94 -5.07
C TYR A 152 -5.58 14.94 -4.20
N PHE A 153 -4.95 14.47 -3.13
CA PHE A 153 -5.59 13.66 -2.10
C PHE A 153 -6.88 14.32 -1.59
N GLU A 154 -6.80 15.59 -1.19
CA GLU A 154 -7.94 16.36 -0.69
C GLU A 154 -9.03 16.53 -1.74
N ALA A 155 -8.66 16.82 -2.99
CA ALA A 155 -9.60 16.95 -4.09
C ALA A 155 -10.35 15.64 -4.37
N VAL A 156 -9.64 14.51 -4.43
CA VAL A 156 -10.21 13.18 -4.68
C VAL A 156 -11.06 12.71 -3.51
N ARG A 157 -10.62 12.93 -2.27
CA ARG A 157 -11.39 12.61 -1.05
C ARG A 157 -12.71 13.38 -1.01
N ALA A 158 -12.71 14.64 -1.45
CA ALA A 158 -13.92 15.47 -1.48
C ALA A 158 -14.86 15.15 -2.66
N ASP A 159 -14.33 14.87 -3.84
CA ASP A 159 -15.09 14.51 -5.04
C ASP A 159 -14.26 13.55 -5.92
N PRO A 160 -14.63 12.25 -6.02
CA PRO A 160 -13.95 11.29 -6.88
C PRO A 160 -13.84 11.73 -8.34
N GLN A 161 -14.68 12.66 -8.82
CA GLN A 161 -14.52 13.20 -10.17
C GLN A 161 -13.28 14.07 -10.38
N ALA A 162 -12.55 14.42 -9.32
CA ALA A 162 -11.22 15.03 -9.41
C ALA A 162 -10.20 14.12 -10.12
N LEU A 163 -10.45 12.80 -10.18
CA LEU A 163 -9.63 11.85 -10.94
C LEU A 163 -9.59 12.15 -12.45
N ALA A 164 -10.50 12.98 -12.97
CA ALA A 164 -10.53 13.41 -14.37
C ALA A 164 -9.44 14.44 -14.74
N ASP A 165 -8.52 14.81 -13.83
CA ASP A 165 -7.54 15.87 -14.07
C ASP A 165 -6.41 15.50 -15.05
N GLY A 166 -6.28 14.21 -15.38
CA GLY A 166 -5.31 13.67 -16.34
C GLY A 166 -3.97 13.25 -15.76
N ARG A 167 -3.82 13.22 -14.42
CA ARG A 167 -2.60 12.69 -13.78
C ARG A 167 -2.48 11.17 -13.92
N LEU A 168 -3.59 10.46 -13.80
CA LEU A 168 -3.68 9.02 -14.03
C LEU A 168 -3.90 8.76 -15.52
N GLU A 169 -2.90 8.19 -16.18
CA GLU A 169 -2.88 8.03 -17.64
C GLU A 169 -3.28 6.63 -18.09
N ASN A 170 -2.90 5.61 -17.31
CA ASN A 170 -3.20 4.21 -17.58
C ASN A 170 -3.29 3.40 -16.29
N VAL A 171 -3.82 2.18 -16.39
CA VAL A 171 -3.99 1.31 -15.21
C VAL A 171 -2.66 0.80 -14.64
N ARG A 172 -1.57 0.79 -15.43
CA ARG A 172 -0.24 0.31 -14.97
C ARG A 172 0.29 1.15 -13.82
N GLN A 173 0.06 2.47 -13.86
CA GLN A 173 0.49 3.37 -12.79
C GLN A 173 -0.12 3.01 -11.43
N VAL A 174 -1.31 2.41 -11.41
CA VAL A 174 -1.92 1.91 -10.17
C VAL A 174 -1.16 0.70 -9.67
N GLY A 175 -0.89 -0.29 -10.52
CA GLY A 175 -0.13 -1.48 -10.10
C GLY A 175 1.30 -1.17 -9.63
N GLU A 176 1.95 -0.16 -10.18
CA GLU A 176 3.25 0.32 -9.68
C GLU A 176 3.17 0.92 -8.27
N ALA A 177 2.00 1.44 -7.89
CA ALA A 177 1.79 2.10 -6.61
C ALA A 177 1.69 1.13 -5.43
N GLU A 178 1.56 -0.18 -5.68
CA GLU A 178 1.71 -1.23 -4.66
C GLU A 178 2.99 -1.01 -3.85
N LEU A 179 4.11 -0.73 -4.53
CA LEU A 179 5.43 -0.59 -3.91
C LEU A 179 5.53 0.63 -2.98
N LEU A 180 4.69 1.65 -3.16
CA LEU A 180 4.67 2.81 -2.26
C LEU A 180 4.24 2.41 -0.85
N SER A 181 3.34 1.43 -0.72
CA SER A 181 2.85 0.94 0.58
C SER A 181 3.95 0.25 1.39
N TYR A 182 5.00 -0.26 0.74
CA TYR A 182 6.14 -0.92 1.37
C TYR A 182 7.32 0.02 1.65
N ALA A 183 7.32 1.25 1.13
CA ALA A 183 8.46 2.16 1.19
C ALA A 183 8.96 2.44 2.62
N ALA A 184 8.04 2.56 3.59
CA ALA A 184 8.40 2.78 4.99
C ALA A 184 8.97 1.52 5.66
N MET A 185 8.43 0.34 5.33
CA MET A 185 8.95 -0.93 5.83
C MET A 185 10.36 -1.19 5.31
N ASP A 186 10.57 -1.00 4.01
CA ASP A 186 11.89 -1.14 3.37
C ASP A 186 12.89 -0.15 3.95
N ALA A 187 12.50 1.13 4.08
CA ALA A 187 13.33 2.15 4.71
C ALA A 187 13.70 1.81 6.16
N TYR A 188 12.77 1.21 6.91
CA TYR A 188 13.02 0.79 8.28
C TYR A 188 14.07 -0.33 8.34
N ILE A 189 13.98 -1.31 7.44
CA ILE A 189 14.98 -2.38 7.29
C ILE A 189 16.33 -1.78 6.91
N GLU A 190 16.38 -0.83 5.96
CA GLU A 190 17.63 -0.17 5.57
C GLU A 190 18.28 0.61 6.73
N ALA A 191 17.47 1.34 7.51
CA ALA A 191 17.96 2.17 8.61
C ALA A 191 18.40 1.35 9.84
N THR A 192 17.77 0.21 10.10
CA THR A 192 17.92 -0.53 11.37
C THR A 192 18.47 -1.95 11.23
N GLY A 193 18.38 -2.54 10.04
CA GLY A 193 18.65 -3.96 9.79
C GLY A 193 17.60 -4.90 10.39
N ARG A 194 16.41 -4.40 10.75
CA ARG A 194 15.31 -5.15 11.38
C ARG A 194 14.00 -4.80 10.69
N GLU A 195 13.04 -5.72 10.79
CA GLU A 195 11.67 -5.47 10.37
C GLU A 195 10.94 -4.55 11.34
N ILE A 196 10.09 -3.65 10.84
CA ILE A 196 9.36 -2.68 11.68
C ILE A 196 8.51 -3.37 12.76
N PHE A 197 7.87 -4.49 12.43
CA PHE A 197 7.01 -5.24 13.35
C PHE A 197 7.78 -5.92 14.49
N MET A 198 9.11 -6.05 14.40
CA MET A 198 9.92 -6.58 15.50
C MET A 198 10.07 -5.58 16.63
N ASP A 199 10.03 -4.29 16.33
CA ASP A 199 10.19 -3.20 17.29
C ASP A 199 8.83 -2.58 17.66
N TYR A 200 7.86 -2.63 16.74
CA TYR A 200 6.49 -2.15 16.91
C TYR A 200 5.48 -3.25 16.55
N PRO A 201 5.35 -4.33 17.34
CA PRO A 201 4.46 -5.45 17.02
C PRO A 201 2.96 -5.12 17.12
N SER A 202 2.62 -4.04 17.82
CA SER A 202 1.25 -3.50 17.91
C SER A 202 1.06 -2.33 16.94
N HIS A 203 1.76 -2.36 15.80
CA HIS A 203 1.79 -1.29 14.81
C HIS A 203 0.36 -0.83 14.44
N PRO A 204 -0.02 0.43 14.70
CA PRO A 204 -1.37 0.92 14.36
C PRO A 204 -1.67 0.91 12.86
N GLY A 205 -0.64 0.93 12.00
CA GLY A 205 -0.79 0.78 10.54
C GLY A 205 -1.28 -0.60 10.07
N LEU A 206 -1.51 -1.55 10.98
CA LEU A 206 -2.23 -2.80 10.67
C LEU A 206 -3.73 -2.72 11.01
N GLU A 207 -4.17 -1.71 11.75
CA GLU A 207 -5.59 -1.46 12.04
C GLU A 207 -6.20 -0.64 10.91
N THR A 208 -6.34 -1.25 9.73
CA THR A 208 -7.09 -0.67 8.62
C THR A 208 -8.58 -0.64 8.92
N ALA A 209 -9.29 0.32 8.35
CA ALA A 209 -10.75 0.33 8.41
C ALA A 209 -11.29 -0.98 7.82
N ALA A 210 -12.14 -1.69 8.59
CA ALA A 210 -12.61 -3.02 8.20
C ALA A 210 -13.55 -2.99 6.98
N GLU A 211 -14.28 -1.89 6.78
CA GLU A 211 -15.30 -1.76 5.74
C GLU A 211 -15.22 -0.36 5.11
N PRO A 212 -15.50 -0.22 3.80
CA PRO A 212 -15.55 1.09 3.16
C PRO A 212 -16.69 1.93 3.73
N THR A 213 -16.44 3.23 3.87
CA THR A 213 -17.47 4.20 4.25
C THR A 213 -18.43 4.49 3.10
N GLY A 214 -19.63 4.99 3.43
CA GLY A 214 -20.63 5.38 2.43
C GLY A 214 -21.57 4.24 2.04
N GLN A 215 -22.08 4.29 0.80
CA GLN A 215 -23.05 3.32 0.30
C GLN A 215 -22.46 2.57 -0.89
N GLU A 216 -22.43 1.24 -0.77
CA GLU A 216 -22.07 0.30 -1.83
C GLU A 216 -22.92 0.53 -3.09
N TRP A 217 -22.29 0.33 -4.25
CA TRP A 217 -22.91 0.43 -5.56
C TRP A 217 -23.09 -0.98 -6.13
N ASP A 218 -24.07 -1.13 -7.03
CA ASP A 218 -24.35 -2.40 -7.67
C ASP A 218 -23.37 -2.61 -8.84
N GLU A 219 -22.50 -3.62 -8.74
CA GLU A 219 -21.51 -3.90 -9.79
C GLU A 219 -22.15 -4.35 -11.10
N ASP A 220 -23.34 -4.94 -11.04
CA ASP A 220 -24.08 -5.39 -12.22
C ASP A 220 -24.74 -4.21 -12.98
N ASP A 221 -24.81 -3.01 -12.39
CA ASP A 221 -25.39 -1.79 -12.99
C ASP A 221 -24.31 -0.74 -13.35
N GLU A 222 -23.43 -1.12 -14.29
CA GLU A 222 -22.38 -0.23 -14.80
C GLU A 222 -22.93 1.09 -15.39
N ASP A 223 -24.15 1.09 -15.94
CA ASP A 223 -24.75 2.30 -16.52
C ASP A 223 -25.14 3.31 -15.44
N ALA A 224 -25.66 2.84 -14.29
CA ALA A 224 -25.86 3.69 -13.13
C ALA A 224 -24.53 4.22 -12.58
N LEU A 225 -23.48 3.39 -12.53
CA LEU A 225 -22.14 3.79 -12.09
C LEU A 225 -21.54 4.88 -13.01
N ARG A 226 -21.65 4.70 -14.33
CA ARG A 226 -21.25 5.72 -15.33
C ARG A 226 -22.04 7.01 -15.19
N ALA A 227 -23.34 6.93 -14.90
CA ALA A 227 -24.17 8.11 -14.67
C ALA A 227 -23.77 8.87 -13.40
N ARG A 228 -23.24 8.18 -12.38
CA ARG A 228 -22.72 8.79 -11.15
C ARG A 228 -21.43 9.59 -11.39
N TYR A 229 -20.57 9.13 -12.29
CA TYR A 229 -19.25 9.72 -12.58
C TYR A 229 -19.09 10.20 -14.03
N PRO A 230 -19.87 11.17 -14.51
CA PRO A 230 -19.94 11.55 -15.93
C PRO A 230 -18.65 12.14 -16.53
N LYS A 231 -17.69 12.58 -15.70
CA LYS A 231 -16.38 13.07 -16.17
C LYS A 231 -15.36 11.96 -16.33
N LEU A 232 -15.55 10.81 -15.68
CA LEU A 232 -14.59 9.71 -15.68
C LEU A 232 -14.80 8.84 -16.92
N LYS A 233 -13.68 8.35 -17.46
CA LYS A 233 -13.65 7.46 -18.63
C LYS A 233 -12.67 6.33 -18.35
N PRO A 234 -12.99 5.09 -18.75
CA PRO A 234 -12.05 3.98 -18.63
C PRO A 234 -10.68 4.34 -19.20
N LEU A 235 -9.65 4.00 -18.44
CA LEU A 235 -8.27 4.23 -18.79
C LEU A 235 -7.77 3.16 -19.76
N PRO A 236 -6.82 3.50 -20.64
CA PRO A 236 -6.11 2.48 -21.39
C PRO A 236 -5.24 1.63 -20.45
N PHE A 237 -4.87 0.44 -20.91
CA PHE A 237 -3.88 -0.38 -20.23
C PHE A 237 -2.44 0.17 -20.37
N TRP A 238 -2.16 0.96 -21.43
CA TRP A 238 -0.84 1.52 -21.79
C TRP A 238 -0.91 3.00 -22.09
#